data_AF-A0A370BC27-F1
#
_entry.id   AF-A0A370BC27-F1
#
_cell.length_a   1.000
_cell.length_b   1.000
_cell.length_c   1.000
_cell.angle_alpha   90.00
_cell.angle_beta   90.00
_cell.angle_gamma   90.00
#
_symmetry.space_group_name_H-M   'P 1'
#
loop_
_entity.id
_entity.type
_entity.pdbx_description
1 polymer ?
#
loop_
_entity_poly.entity_id
_entity_poly.type
_entity_poly.pdbx_seq_one_letter_code
_entity_poly.pdbx_strand_id
1 'polypeptide(L)'
;MTVLSLTASGCVTVHGELAVLPAVDRSEAGQALKDFTDAYNAADKAYDPALDADRVTGPLGAINQAGLKSRSITSPGGNPAHQALELSDAKFTIPKKAGWPRWFVADTDSNRDKDDGGPNDTRWVLVFVRSGPDAEWQVPYLTILPENGVPAFKKDTDGFAEPVEPDSEALAVAPGKLSAEYASYLGDGKPAHFADGPHTSQWRETRKTKERLPGIATQYLDQAATDGDFAPLGLRTADGGALVFFATRYFERQTGAKGVRPKVSEDVRALMTGEVTNTLTKEWVSSQVVLVPRADADTPTVEVAGRLQGVTGAKGS
;
A
#
# COMPACT_ATOMS: atom_id res chain seq x y z
N MET A 1 38.24 58.78 -19.35
CA MET A 1 37.41 58.13 -18.31
C MET A 1 37.29 56.66 -18.69
N THR A 2 37.93 55.78 -17.94
CA THR A 2 37.90 54.33 -18.18
C THR A 2 36.84 53.74 -17.26
N VAL A 3 35.77 53.19 -17.82
CA VAL A 3 34.72 52.50 -17.06
C VAL A 3 35.06 51.01 -17.04
N LEU A 4 35.42 50.49 -15.87
CA LEU A 4 35.49 49.04 -15.65
C LEU A 4 34.08 48.51 -15.47
N SER A 5 33.63 47.67 -16.40
CA SER A 5 32.42 46.86 -16.25
C SER A 5 32.76 45.59 -15.46
N LEU A 6 32.35 45.55 -14.19
CA LEU A 6 32.33 44.33 -13.39
C LEU A 6 31.12 43.49 -13.82
N THR A 7 31.34 42.47 -14.64
CA THR A 7 30.35 41.43 -14.89
C THR A 7 30.35 40.45 -13.71
N ALA A 8 29.47 40.66 -12.75
CA ALA A 8 29.17 39.66 -11.73
C ALA A 8 28.36 38.52 -12.38
N SER A 9 29.03 37.43 -12.74
CA SER A 9 28.36 36.17 -13.05
C SER A 9 27.85 35.55 -11.75
N GLY A 10 26.61 35.88 -11.39
CA GLY A 10 25.91 35.19 -10.31
C GLY A 10 25.59 33.76 -10.74
N CYS A 11 26.31 32.79 -10.18
CA CYS A 11 25.87 31.39 -10.18
C CYS A 11 24.55 31.32 -9.39
N VAL A 12 23.42 31.21 -10.09
CA VAL A 12 22.15 30.88 -9.45
C VAL A 12 22.23 29.40 -9.08
N THR A 13 22.53 29.11 -7.82
CA THR A 13 22.28 27.79 -7.26
C THR A 13 20.77 27.63 -7.17
N VAL A 14 20.14 27.10 -8.22
CA VAL A 14 18.74 26.68 -8.15
C VAL A 14 18.68 25.55 -7.14
N HIS A 15 18.11 25.84 -5.97
CA HIS A 15 17.80 24.83 -4.97
C HIS A 15 16.66 23.98 -5.54
N GLY A 16 16.99 23.00 -6.38
CA GLY A 16 16.02 22.13 -7.07
C GLY A 16 15.08 21.38 -6.11
N GLU A 17 15.40 21.38 -4.82
CA GLU A 17 14.56 20.90 -3.73
C GLU A 17 13.24 21.69 -3.54
N LEU A 18 13.20 22.98 -3.90
CA LEU A 18 12.00 23.83 -3.74
C LEU A 18 11.12 23.91 -5.01
N ALA A 19 11.62 23.43 -6.15
CA ALA A 19 10.89 23.52 -7.41
C ALA A 19 9.72 22.53 -7.43
N VAL A 20 8.51 23.06 -7.54
CA VAL A 20 7.28 22.26 -7.71
C VAL A 20 7.19 21.82 -9.17
N LEU A 21 7.59 20.56 -9.41
CA LEU A 21 7.64 19.95 -10.73
C LEU A 21 6.77 18.70 -10.77
N PRO A 22 6.29 18.29 -11.96
CA PRO A 22 5.70 16.97 -12.15
C PRO A 22 6.62 15.89 -11.60
N ALA A 23 6.03 14.88 -10.95
CA ALA A 23 6.83 13.83 -10.33
C ALA A 23 7.60 12.97 -11.34
N VAL A 24 7.04 12.82 -12.55
CA VAL A 24 7.54 11.98 -13.62
C VAL A 24 6.92 12.44 -14.94
N ASP A 25 7.51 12.11 -16.08
CA ASP A 25 6.80 12.20 -17.37
C ASP A 25 5.98 10.92 -17.65
N ARG A 26 5.02 11.00 -18.57
CA ARG A 26 4.11 9.87 -18.86
C ARG A 26 4.83 8.68 -19.50
N SER A 27 5.91 8.90 -20.25
CA SER A 27 6.66 7.82 -20.89
C SER A 27 7.52 7.05 -19.88
N GLU A 28 8.17 7.76 -18.95
CA GLU A 28 8.89 7.17 -17.83
C GLU A 28 7.92 6.43 -16.88
N ALA A 29 6.72 6.99 -16.61
CA ALA A 29 5.69 6.28 -15.84
C ALA A 29 5.25 4.96 -16.51
N GLY A 30 5.09 4.98 -17.84
CA GLY A 30 4.81 3.77 -18.62
C GLY A 30 5.93 2.73 -18.57
N GLN A 31 7.18 3.17 -18.61
CA GLN A 31 8.34 2.28 -18.48
C GLN A 31 8.44 1.68 -17.07
N ALA A 32 8.22 2.49 -16.03
CA ALA A 32 8.21 2.01 -14.64
C ALA A 32 7.13 0.95 -14.40
N LEU A 33 5.93 1.14 -14.96
CA LEU A 33 4.85 0.14 -14.93
C LEU A 33 5.28 -1.16 -15.60
N LYS A 34 5.85 -1.06 -16.82
CA LYS A 34 6.31 -2.23 -17.57
C LYS A 34 7.39 -3.00 -16.81
N ASP A 35 8.40 -2.30 -16.28
CA ASP A 35 9.49 -2.94 -15.55
C ASP A 35 9.00 -3.64 -14.28
N PHE A 36 8.06 -3.01 -13.55
CA PHE A 36 7.41 -3.65 -12.42
C PHE A 36 6.68 -4.92 -12.85
N THR A 37 5.85 -4.86 -13.91
CA THR A 37 5.09 -6.02 -14.38
C THR A 37 6.00 -7.16 -14.83
N ASP A 38 7.09 -6.86 -15.52
CA ASP A 38 8.08 -7.85 -15.97
C ASP A 38 8.76 -8.53 -14.78
N ALA A 39 9.25 -7.74 -13.81
CA ALA A 39 9.91 -8.25 -12.61
C ALA A 39 8.95 -9.06 -11.73
N TYR A 40 7.74 -8.55 -11.52
CA TYR A 40 6.69 -9.22 -10.75
C TYR A 40 6.32 -10.59 -11.37
N ASN A 41 6.19 -10.66 -12.70
CA ASN A 41 5.95 -11.91 -13.40
C ASN A 41 7.12 -12.89 -13.30
N ALA A 42 8.35 -12.41 -13.41
CA ALA A 42 9.55 -13.24 -13.26
C ALA A 42 9.64 -13.83 -11.85
N ALA A 43 9.43 -13.00 -10.84
CA ALA A 43 9.41 -13.38 -9.43
C ALA A 43 8.30 -14.40 -9.13
N ASP A 44 7.06 -14.15 -9.59
CA ASP A 44 5.95 -15.10 -9.43
C ASP A 44 6.25 -16.43 -10.10
N LYS A 45 6.74 -16.43 -11.36
CA LYS A 45 7.04 -17.65 -12.11
C LYS A 45 8.07 -18.53 -11.40
N ALA A 46 9.11 -17.92 -10.85
CA ALA A 46 10.18 -18.63 -10.17
C ALA A 46 9.92 -18.87 -8.67
N TYR A 47 8.90 -18.20 -8.10
CA TYR A 47 8.80 -17.96 -6.66
C TYR A 47 10.11 -17.42 -6.05
N ASP A 48 10.76 -16.50 -6.74
CA ASP A 48 12.05 -15.94 -6.31
C ASP A 48 11.91 -14.46 -5.91
N PRO A 49 11.97 -14.12 -4.60
CA PRO A 49 11.89 -12.75 -4.13
C PRO A 49 13.01 -11.84 -4.67
N ALA A 50 14.17 -12.38 -5.05
CA ALA A 50 15.27 -11.56 -5.55
C ALA A 50 14.98 -10.93 -6.93
N LEU A 51 14.03 -11.48 -7.69
CA LEU A 51 13.76 -11.04 -9.07
C LEU A 51 12.94 -9.74 -9.15
N ASP A 52 12.21 -9.38 -8.09
CA ASP A 52 11.44 -8.14 -8.02
C ASP A 52 11.81 -7.25 -6.83
N ALA A 53 12.82 -7.62 -6.04
CA ALA A 53 13.23 -6.89 -4.83
C ALA A 53 13.54 -5.40 -5.10
N ASP A 54 14.08 -5.07 -6.27
CA ASP A 54 14.38 -3.69 -6.66
C ASP A 54 13.16 -2.93 -7.22
N ARG A 55 12.00 -3.59 -7.36
CA ARG A 55 10.76 -3.04 -7.92
C ARG A 55 9.59 -2.97 -6.94
N VAL A 56 9.71 -3.60 -5.77
CA VAL A 56 8.73 -3.50 -4.68
C VAL A 56 9.36 -2.91 -3.43
N THR A 57 8.60 -2.15 -2.66
CA THR A 57 9.05 -1.59 -1.37
C THR A 57 7.86 -1.47 -0.42
N GLY A 58 8.06 -0.89 0.77
CA GLY A 58 6.98 -0.57 1.70
C GLY A 58 6.08 -1.78 2.04
N PRO A 59 4.75 -1.58 2.17
CA PRO A 59 3.86 -2.66 2.55
C PRO A 59 3.67 -3.72 1.46
N LEU A 60 3.65 -3.35 0.17
CA LEU A 60 3.60 -4.33 -0.92
C LEU A 60 4.84 -5.20 -0.92
N GLY A 61 6.03 -4.60 -0.82
CA GLY A 61 7.29 -5.32 -0.74
C GLY A 61 7.31 -6.30 0.44
N ALA A 62 6.93 -5.86 1.63
CA ALA A 62 6.87 -6.76 2.79
C ALA A 62 5.95 -7.97 2.56
N ILE A 63 4.77 -7.74 1.98
CA ILE A 63 3.79 -8.80 1.67
C ILE A 63 4.32 -9.72 0.56
N ASN A 64 4.77 -9.16 -0.55
CA ASN A 64 5.15 -9.91 -1.74
C ASN A 64 6.39 -10.75 -1.49
N GLN A 65 7.43 -10.15 -0.89
CA GLN A 65 8.69 -10.82 -0.59
C GLN A 65 8.50 -12.00 0.38
N ALA A 66 7.66 -11.83 1.40
CA ALA A 66 7.30 -12.93 2.30
C ALA A 66 6.49 -14.03 1.59
N GLY A 67 5.54 -13.66 0.74
CA GLY A 67 4.76 -14.60 -0.06
C GLY A 67 5.63 -15.43 -1.01
N LEU A 68 6.53 -14.79 -1.75
CA LEU A 68 7.48 -15.46 -2.65
C LEU A 68 8.44 -16.37 -1.87
N LYS A 69 9.03 -15.89 -0.77
CA LYS A 69 9.87 -16.72 0.10
C LYS A 69 9.15 -17.97 0.58
N SER A 70 7.92 -17.81 1.08
CA SER A 70 7.09 -18.92 1.54
C SER A 70 6.87 -19.95 0.44
N ARG A 71 6.47 -19.49 -0.76
CA ARG A 71 6.22 -20.35 -1.92
C ARG A 71 7.48 -20.99 -2.51
N SER A 72 8.63 -20.33 -2.41
CA SER A 72 9.92 -20.91 -2.81
C SER A 72 10.26 -22.18 -2.00
N ILE A 73 9.82 -22.22 -0.74
CA ILE A 73 10.04 -23.34 0.17
C ILE A 73 9.00 -24.44 -0.07
N THR A 74 7.73 -24.07 -0.23
CA THR A 74 6.64 -25.05 -0.42
C THR A 74 6.53 -25.57 -1.85
N SER A 75 7.12 -24.87 -2.83
CA SER A 75 7.12 -25.22 -4.25
C SER A 75 8.47 -24.82 -4.91
N PRO A 76 9.56 -25.53 -4.61
CA PRO A 76 10.91 -25.17 -5.08
C PRO A 76 11.11 -25.27 -6.60
N GLY A 77 10.17 -25.84 -7.34
CA GLY A 77 10.16 -25.88 -8.80
C GLY A 77 9.61 -24.61 -9.47
N GLY A 78 9.25 -23.59 -8.69
CA GLY A 78 8.55 -22.38 -9.17
C GLY A 78 7.03 -22.55 -9.19
N ASN A 79 6.34 -21.59 -9.80
CA ASN A 79 4.88 -21.55 -9.84
C ASN A 79 4.31 -22.44 -10.96
N PRO A 80 3.70 -23.60 -10.65
CA PRO A 80 3.11 -24.47 -11.67
C PRO A 80 1.85 -23.87 -12.31
N ALA A 81 1.22 -22.91 -11.64
CA ALA A 81 0.01 -22.22 -12.10
C ALA A 81 0.33 -20.80 -12.62
N HIS A 82 1.59 -20.52 -12.95
CA HIS A 82 1.97 -19.22 -13.47
C HIS A 82 1.18 -18.88 -14.73
N GLN A 83 0.56 -17.71 -14.68
CA GLN A 83 -0.01 -17.01 -15.83
C GLN A 83 0.57 -15.61 -15.75
N ALA A 84 1.13 -15.09 -16.84
CA ALA A 84 1.70 -13.76 -16.82
C ALA A 84 0.59 -12.72 -16.56
N LEU A 85 0.81 -11.86 -15.57
CA LEU A 85 0.03 -10.66 -15.37
C LEU A 85 0.23 -9.73 -16.56
N GLU A 86 -0.86 -9.27 -17.13
CA GLU A 86 -0.87 -8.21 -18.14
C GLU A 86 -1.63 -7.03 -17.55
N LEU A 87 -0.99 -5.84 -17.57
CA LEU A 87 -1.61 -4.58 -17.16
C LEU A 87 -1.86 -3.72 -18.39
N SER A 88 -3.13 -3.38 -18.60
CA SER A 88 -3.69 -2.74 -19.78
C SER A 88 -4.37 -1.41 -19.39
N ASP A 89 -4.84 -0.63 -20.39
CA ASP A 89 -5.55 0.65 -20.19
C ASP A 89 -4.95 1.56 -19.10
N ALA A 90 -3.63 1.73 -19.13
CA ALA A 90 -2.91 2.44 -18.07
C ALA A 90 -3.20 3.94 -18.05
N LYS A 91 -3.78 4.43 -16.95
CA LYS A 91 -4.05 5.83 -16.66
C LYS A 91 -3.11 6.32 -15.56
N PHE A 92 -2.24 7.27 -15.91
CA PHE A 92 -1.29 7.84 -14.95
C PHE A 92 -1.81 9.14 -14.34
N THR A 93 -1.86 9.16 -13.01
CA THR A 93 -2.12 10.35 -12.20
C THR A 93 -0.82 10.81 -11.55
N ILE A 94 -0.30 11.93 -12.04
CA ILE A 94 1.05 12.42 -11.72
C ILE A 94 0.90 13.72 -10.92
N PRO A 95 1.29 13.75 -9.63
CA PRO A 95 1.28 14.97 -8.84
C PRO A 95 2.41 15.93 -9.21
N LYS A 96 2.18 17.23 -9.04
CA LYS A 96 3.25 18.23 -8.93
C LYS A 96 3.65 18.37 -7.46
N LYS A 97 4.95 18.27 -7.15
CA LYS A 97 5.47 18.54 -5.80
C LYS A 97 6.91 19.06 -5.81
N ALA A 98 7.33 19.62 -4.68
CA ALA A 98 8.73 19.91 -4.40
C ALA A 98 9.42 18.70 -3.76
N GLY A 99 10.75 18.59 -3.93
CA GLY A 99 11.58 17.59 -3.25
C GLY A 99 11.27 16.12 -3.55
N TRP A 100 11.94 15.25 -2.79
CA TRP A 100 11.81 13.79 -2.81
C TRP A 100 10.94 13.29 -1.65
N PRO A 101 10.38 12.06 -1.71
CA PRO A 101 10.34 11.19 -2.88
C PRO A 101 9.46 11.78 -4.01
N ARG A 102 9.70 11.32 -5.23
CA ARG A 102 8.80 11.51 -6.38
C ARG A 102 7.88 10.31 -6.44
N TRP A 103 6.62 10.51 -6.83
CA TRP A 103 5.65 9.44 -6.87
C TRP A 103 4.50 9.71 -7.84
N PHE A 104 3.85 8.66 -8.31
CA PHE A 104 2.65 8.74 -9.17
C PHE A 104 1.75 7.52 -8.94
N VAL A 105 0.52 7.59 -9.44
CA VAL A 105 -0.43 6.48 -9.42
C VAL A 105 -0.67 5.98 -10.83
N ALA A 106 -0.57 4.66 -11.02
CA ALA A 106 -1.04 3.95 -12.21
C ALA A 106 -2.35 3.26 -11.89
N ASP A 107 -3.39 3.59 -12.65
CA ASP A 107 -4.68 2.91 -12.66
C ASP A 107 -4.74 2.05 -13.93
N THR A 108 -4.83 0.74 -13.76
CA THR A 108 -4.66 -0.24 -14.84
C THR A 108 -5.76 -1.29 -14.82
N ASP A 109 -6.13 -1.73 -16.00
CA ASP A 109 -6.92 -2.94 -16.22
C ASP A 109 -5.99 -4.17 -16.15
N SER A 110 -6.49 -5.32 -15.71
CA SER A 110 -5.68 -6.51 -15.42
C SER A 110 -6.33 -7.77 -15.98
N ASN A 111 -5.56 -8.63 -16.65
CA ASN A 111 -6.05 -9.93 -17.15
C ASN A 111 -6.45 -10.99 -16.09
N ARG A 112 -6.71 -10.57 -14.85
CA ARG A 112 -7.00 -11.41 -13.68
C ARG A 112 -8.45 -11.43 -13.27
N ASP A 113 -9.26 -10.61 -13.91
CA ASP A 113 -10.64 -10.39 -13.54
C ASP A 113 -11.56 -10.63 -14.75
N LYS A 114 -12.77 -10.04 -14.76
CA LYS A 114 -13.70 -10.20 -15.87
C LYS A 114 -14.25 -8.84 -16.30
N ASP A 115 -13.99 -8.51 -17.56
CA ASP A 115 -14.45 -7.29 -18.24
C ASP A 115 -15.96 -7.38 -18.59
N ASP A 116 -16.82 -7.49 -17.58
CA ASP A 116 -18.27 -7.60 -17.73
C ASP A 116 -19.04 -6.39 -17.20
N GLY A 117 -18.36 -5.33 -16.76
CA GLY A 117 -18.95 -4.16 -16.12
C GLY A 117 -19.66 -4.48 -14.80
N GLY A 118 -19.45 -5.69 -14.27
CA GLY A 118 -20.00 -6.18 -13.03
C GLY A 118 -19.05 -6.03 -11.84
N PRO A 119 -19.39 -6.62 -10.68
CA PRO A 119 -18.57 -6.49 -9.47
C PRO A 119 -17.21 -7.19 -9.54
N ASN A 120 -16.95 -7.96 -10.61
CA ASN A 120 -15.67 -8.59 -10.87
C ASN A 120 -14.86 -7.85 -11.94
N ASP A 121 -15.33 -6.70 -12.41
CA ASP A 121 -14.59 -5.79 -13.27
C ASP A 121 -13.84 -4.81 -12.37
N THR A 122 -12.52 -4.94 -12.33
CA THR A 122 -11.66 -4.34 -11.32
C THR A 122 -10.42 -3.71 -11.92
N ARG A 123 -9.82 -2.78 -11.17
CA ARG A 123 -8.62 -2.07 -11.57
C ARG A 123 -7.53 -2.25 -10.55
N TRP A 124 -6.33 -2.54 -11.05
CA TRP A 124 -5.11 -2.54 -10.27
C TRP A 124 -4.62 -1.11 -10.18
N VAL A 125 -4.64 -0.58 -8.96
CA VAL A 125 -4.17 0.77 -8.65
C VAL A 125 -2.85 0.66 -7.89
N LEU A 126 -1.77 1.08 -8.55
CA LEU A 126 -0.41 0.99 -8.05
C LEU A 126 0.15 2.39 -7.77
N VAL A 127 0.82 2.55 -6.63
CA VAL A 127 1.59 3.76 -6.33
C VAL A 127 3.05 3.45 -6.59
N PHE A 128 3.69 4.23 -7.44
CA PHE A 128 5.12 4.17 -7.72
C PHE A 128 5.82 5.29 -6.97
N VAL A 129 6.96 4.99 -6.34
CA VAL A 129 7.82 5.94 -5.65
C VAL A 129 9.26 5.83 -6.13
N ARG A 130 9.97 6.94 -6.10
CA ARG A 130 11.39 7.05 -6.36
C ARG A 130 11.98 7.95 -5.29
N SER A 131 12.95 7.45 -4.53
CA SER A 131 13.50 8.14 -3.35
C SER A 131 14.55 9.20 -3.69
N GLY A 132 15.15 9.11 -4.88
CA GLY A 132 16.20 10.02 -5.33
C GLY A 132 16.44 9.94 -6.84
N PRO A 133 17.28 10.83 -7.40
CA PRO A 133 17.51 10.93 -8.85
C PRO A 133 18.17 9.67 -9.44
N ASP A 134 18.89 8.89 -8.65
CA ASP A 134 19.56 7.66 -9.10
C ASP A 134 18.81 6.38 -8.66
N ALA A 135 17.72 6.53 -7.89
CA ALA A 135 16.92 5.39 -7.44
C ALA A 135 16.05 4.84 -8.58
N GLU A 136 15.74 3.56 -8.53
CA GLU A 136 14.72 2.95 -9.41
C GLU A 136 13.30 3.30 -8.91
N TRP A 137 12.31 3.14 -9.80
CA TRP A 137 10.90 3.22 -9.43
C TRP A 137 10.47 1.92 -8.73
N GLN A 138 9.93 2.06 -7.53
CA GLN A 138 9.43 0.95 -6.71
C GLN A 138 7.96 1.12 -6.38
N VAL A 139 7.26 0.02 -6.12
CA VAL A 139 5.84 0.03 -5.77
C VAL A 139 5.64 -0.27 -4.27
N PRO A 140 5.34 0.75 -3.43
CA PRO A 140 4.96 0.53 -2.04
C PRO A 140 3.52 0.06 -1.87
N TYR A 141 2.60 0.50 -2.73
CA TYR A 141 1.17 0.23 -2.57
C TYR A 141 0.58 -0.34 -3.84
N LEU A 142 -0.18 -1.42 -3.67
CA LEU A 142 -1.08 -2.00 -4.66
C LEU A 142 -2.43 -2.23 -3.97
N THR A 143 -3.50 -1.88 -4.67
CA THR A 143 -4.87 -2.21 -4.28
C THR A 143 -5.66 -2.58 -5.53
N ILE A 144 -6.67 -3.42 -5.35
CA ILE A 144 -7.64 -3.77 -6.38
C ILE A 144 -8.94 -3.07 -6.00
N LEU A 145 -9.45 -2.23 -6.89
CA LEU A 145 -10.71 -1.50 -6.71
C LEU A 145 -11.69 -1.90 -7.81
N PRO A 146 -13.02 -1.84 -7.59
CA PRO A 146 -13.99 -1.91 -8.68
C PRO A 146 -13.68 -0.87 -9.76
N GLU A 147 -14.09 -1.10 -11.02
CA GLU A 147 -13.86 -0.16 -12.12
C GLU A 147 -14.32 1.28 -11.80
N ASN A 148 -15.50 1.41 -11.18
CA ASN A 148 -16.06 2.69 -10.75
C ASN A 148 -15.59 3.15 -9.35
N GLY A 149 -14.66 2.42 -8.73
CA GLY A 149 -14.12 2.70 -7.40
C GLY A 149 -12.92 3.63 -7.39
N VAL A 150 -12.29 3.89 -8.54
CA VAL A 150 -11.20 4.87 -8.67
C VAL A 150 -11.81 6.28 -8.81
N PRO A 151 -11.59 7.20 -7.85
CA PRO A 151 -12.23 8.52 -7.89
C PRO A 151 -11.63 9.39 -8.99
N ALA A 152 -12.40 10.39 -9.42
CA ALA A 152 -11.84 11.48 -10.22
C ALA A 152 -10.88 12.31 -9.36
N PHE A 153 -9.66 12.52 -9.84
CA PHE A 153 -8.66 13.36 -9.17
C PHE A 153 -8.78 14.82 -9.58
N LYS A 154 -8.56 15.72 -8.61
CA LYS A 154 -8.40 17.14 -8.90
C LYS A 154 -7.10 17.33 -9.70
N LYS A 155 -7.21 18.06 -10.81
CA LYS A 155 -6.08 18.37 -11.69
C LYS A 155 -5.94 19.87 -11.89
N ASP A 156 -4.71 20.33 -12.09
CA ASP A 156 -4.42 21.69 -12.52
C ASP A 156 -4.71 21.89 -14.02
N THR A 157 -4.45 23.09 -14.54
CA THR A 157 -4.67 23.45 -15.94
C THR A 157 -3.82 22.64 -16.92
N ASP A 158 -2.71 22.07 -16.46
CA ASP A 158 -1.80 21.26 -17.25
C ASP A 158 -2.12 19.75 -17.12
N GLY A 159 -3.12 19.39 -16.31
CA GLY A 159 -3.58 18.02 -16.12
C GLY A 159 -2.83 17.22 -15.04
N PHE A 160 -2.02 17.88 -14.19
CA PHE A 160 -1.31 17.24 -13.08
C PHE A 160 -2.15 17.25 -11.80
N ALA A 161 -1.98 16.21 -10.98
CA ALA A 161 -2.73 16.07 -9.73
C ALA A 161 -2.13 16.89 -8.58
N GLU A 162 -2.94 17.07 -7.54
CA GLU A 162 -2.54 17.73 -6.30
C GLU A 162 -2.27 16.65 -5.23
N PRO A 163 -1.03 16.53 -4.71
CA PRO A 163 -0.75 15.67 -3.56
C PRO A 163 -1.37 16.26 -2.29
N VAL A 164 -1.66 15.42 -1.32
CA VAL A 164 -2.14 15.83 0.00
C VAL A 164 -1.01 15.68 1.02
N GLU A 165 -0.74 16.75 1.75
CA GLU A 165 0.27 16.75 2.81
C GLU A 165 -0.15 15.87 4.00
N PRO A 166 0.79 15.17 4.67
CA PRO A 166 0.48 14.25 5.77
C PRO A 166 -0.28 14.88 6.94
N ASP A 167 -0.10 16.17 7.20
CA ASP A 167 -0.71 16.93 8.29
C ASP A 167 -1.91 17.79 7.85
N SER A 168 -2.39 17.63 6.61
CA SER A 168 -3.48 18.43 6.05
C SER A 168 -4.75 18.39 6.91
N GLU A 169 -5.10 19.54 7.49
CA GLU A 169 -6.35 19.75 8.24
C GLU A 169 -7.58 19.95 7.35
N ALA A 170 -7.41 20.03 6.02
CA ALA A 170 -8.52 20.16 5.07
C ALA A 170 -9.38 18.89 4.96
N LEU A 171 -8.95 17.78 5.55
CA LEU A 171 -9.60 16.48 5.49
C LEU A 171 -10.15 16.09 6.86
N ALA A 172 -11.19 15.25 6.89
CA ALA A 172 -11.78 14.73 8.12
C ALA A 172 -10.75 14.00 9.01
N VAL A 173 -9.77 13.34 8.40
CA VAL A 173 -8.61 12.76 9.06
C VAL A 173 -7.35 13.10 8.26
N ALA A 174 -6.34 13.65 8.92
CA ALA A 174 -5.07 13.93 8.27
C ALA A 174 -4.38 12.61 7.83
N PRO A 175 -3.78 12.51 6.62
CA PRO A 175 -3.20 11.27 6.11
C PRO A 175 -2.20 10.62 7.08
N GLY A 176 -1.38 11.43 7.75
CA GLY A 176 -0.39 10.99 8.75
C GLY A 176 -0.98 10.33 10.00
N LYS A 177 -2.28 10.53 10.27
CA LYS A 177 -2.98 9.95 11.43
C LYS A 177 -3.72 8.65 11.10
N LEU A 178 -4.04 8.40 9.83
CA LEU A 178 -4.86 7.26 9.39
C LEU A 178 -4.36 5.93 9.93
N SER A 179 -3.05 5.69 9.88
CA SER A 179 -2.45 4.43 10.33
C SER A 179 -2.71 4.16 11.82
N ALA A 180 -2.47 5.16 12.67
CA ALA A 180 -2.66 5.06 14.11
C ALA A 180 -4.15 5.00 14.50
N GLU A 181 -4.98 5.83 13.86
CA GLU A 181 -6.41 5.89 14.15
C GLU A 181 -7.13 4.63 13.67
N TYR A 182 -6.76 4.07 12.51
CA TYR A 182 -7.28 2.79 12.03
C TYR A 182 -6.85 1.62 12.94
N ALA A 183 -5.58 1.57 13.36
CA ALA A 183 -5.11 0.55 14.31
C ALA A 183 -5.88 0.62 15.65
N SER A 184 -6.09 1.83 16.18
CA SER A 184 -6.92 2.05 17.37
C SER A 184 -8.36 1.58 17.15
N TYR A 185 -8.97 1.96 16.01
CA TYR A 185 -10.33 1.61 15.66
C TYR A 185 -10.52 0.08 15.61
N LEU A 186 -9.56 -0.66 15.06
CA LEU A 186 -9.63 -2.12 15.01
C LEU A 186 -9.68 -2.75 16.42
N GLY A 187 -8.99 -2.14 17.39
CA GLY A 187 -8.98 -2.58 18.78
C GLY A 187 -10.34 -2.41 19.47
N ASP A 188 -10.81 -1.18 19.65
CA ASP A 188 -11.97 -0.89 20.50
C ASP A 188 -13.16 -0.25 19.75
N GLY A 189 -13.00 0.07 18.47
CA GLY A 189 -14.00 0.74 17.63
C GLY A 189 -13.89 2.26 17.67
N LYS A 190 -12.80 2.82 18.23
CA LYS A 190 -12.56 4.27 18.31
C LYS A 190 -11.22 4.66 17.66
N PRO A 191 -11.16 5.82 17.00
CA PRO A 191 -12.25 6.77 16.77
C PRO A 191 -13.32 6.24 15.79
N ALA A 192 -14.58 6.60 16.04
CA ALA A 192 -15.74 6.09 15.29
C ALA A 192 -16.06 6.93 14.04
N HIS A 193 -15.04 7.23 13.23
CA HIS A 193 -15.21 7.96 11.96
C HIS A 193 -14.90 7.09 10.73
N PHE A 194 -14.64 5.80 10.90
CA PHE A 194 -14.56 4.88 9.77
C PHE A 194 -15.95 4.39 9.42
N ALA A 195 -16.32 4.48 8.15
CA ALA A 195 -17.58 3.95 7.65
C ALA A 195 -17.66 2.42 7.90
N ASP A 196 -18.86 1.93 8.16
CA ASP A 196 -19.10 0.50 8.32
C ASP A 196 -18.86 -0.26 7.01
N GLY A 197 -18.20 -1.41 7.08
CA GLY A 197 -17.78 -2.13 5.89
C GLY A 197 -16.95 -3.40 6.15
N PRO A 198 -16.59 -4.13 5.07
CA PRO A 198 -15.87 -5.40 5.15
C PRO A 198 -14.49 -5.26 5.78
N HIS A 199 -13.87 -4.09 5.64
CA HIS A 199 -12.54 -3.79 6.18
C HIS A 199 -12.57 -3.06 7.52
N THR A 200 -13.74 -2.75 8.08
CA THR A 200 -13.90 -2.00 9.33
C THR A 200 -14.73 -2.82 10.34
N SER A 201 -16.02 -2.52 10.51
CA SER A 201 -16.87 -3.15 11.53
C SER A 201 -17.05 -4.65 11.32
N GLN A 202 -17.24 -5.12 10.08
CA GLN A 202 -17.36 -6.55 9.80
C GLN A 202 -16.05 -7.31 10.07
N TRP A 203 -14.91 -6.65 9.85
CA TRP A 203 -13.60 -7.23 10.17
C TRP A 203 -13.43 -7.40 11.69
N ARG A 204 -13.85 -6.40 12.47
CA ARG A 204 -13.85 -6.47 13.94
C ARG A 204 -14.79 -7.57 14.44
N GLU A 205 -15.98 -7.69 13.88
CA GLU A 205 -16.90 -8.77 14.23
C GLU A 205 -16.32 -10.15 13.89
N THR A 206 -15.68 -10.28 12.73
CA THR A 206 -14.96 -11.51 12.34
C THR A 206 -13.84 -11.84 13.32
N ARG A 207 -13.07 -10.84 13.78
CA ARG A 207 -12.03 -11.07 14.80
C ARG A 207 -12.65 -11.53 16.12
N LYS A 208 -13.74 -10.89 16.56
CA LYS A 208 -14.46 -11.21 17.80
C LYS A 208 -14.99 -12.65 17.82
N THR A 209 -15.51 -13.16 16.69
CA THR A 209 -15.94 -14.57 16.60
C THR A 209 -14.77 -15.56 16.68
N LYS A 210 -13.54 -15.12 16.35
CA LYS A 210 -12.31 -15.92 16.39
C LYS A 210 -11.49 -15.77 17.67
N GLU A 211 -11.83 -14.81 18.54
CA GLU A 211 -11.12 -14.56 19.81
C GLU A 211 -11.20 -15.75 20.77
N ARG A 212 -12.32 -16.47 20.78
CA ARG A 212 -12.57 -17.60 21.69
C ARG A 212 -13.14 -18.78 20.93
N LEU A 213 -12.27 -19.69 20.53
CA LEU A 213 -12.65 -20.97 19.95
C LEU A 213 -12.45 -22.09 20.98
N PRO A 214 -13.12 -23.25 20.84
CA PRO A 214 -12.88 -24.39 21.73
C PRO A 214 -11.39 -24.76 21.79
N GLY A 215 -10.77 -24.56 22.96
CA GLY A 215 -9.37 -24.86 23.20
C GLY A 215 -8.34 -23.87 22.63
N ILE A 216 -8.76 -22.78 21.98
CA ILE A 216 -7.87 -21.75 21.42
C ILE A 216 -8.38 -20.34 21.81
N ALA A 217 -7.51 -19.53 22.38
CA ALA A 217 -7.73 -18.08 22.55
C ALA A 217 -6.89 -17.30 21.52
N THR A 218 -7.49 -16.32 20.86
CA THR A 218 -6.81 -15.45 19.89
C THR A 218 -6.76 -14.02 20.40
N GLN A 219 -5.59 -13.40 20.32
CA GLN A 219 -5.35 -12.00 20.67
C GLN A 219 -4.81 -11.25 19.46
N TYR A 220 -5.22 -10.00 19.30
CA TYR A 220 -4.76 -9.13 18.23
C TYR A 220 -4.04 -7.91 18.83
N LEU A 221 -2.97 -7.48 18.17
CA LEU A 221 -2.28 -6.22 18.46
C LEU A 221 -2.04 -5.50 17.13
N ASP A 222 -2.80 -4.44 16.87
CA ASP A 222 -2.63 -3.59 15.70
C ASP A 222 -1.71 -2.39 16.04
N GLN A 223 -0.86 -2.01 15.08
CA GLN A 223 0.12 -0.95 15.22
C GLN A 223 0.16 -0.10 13.96
N ALA A 224 0.42 1.19 14.17
CA ALA A 224 0.70 2.10 13.07
C ALA A 224 1.99 1.68 12.35
N ALA A 225 2.05 1.90 11.05
CA ALA A 225 3.22 1.71 10.21
C ALA A 225 3.34 2.90 9.25
N THR A 226 4.27 3.79 9.54
CA THR A 226 4.41 5.09 8.84
C THR A 226 5.85 5.41 8.44
N ASP A 227 6.81 4.56 8.80
CA ASP A 227 8.23 4.84 8.58
C ASP A 227 8.64 4.54 7.13
N GLY A 228 9.47 5.41 6.55
CA GLY A 228 10.00 5.24 5.20
C GLY A 228 8.90 5.03 4.17
N ASP A 229 9.01 3.98 3.36
CA ASP A 229 8.03 3.68 2.30
C ASP A 229 6.70 3.09 2.81
N PHE A 230 6.49 3.06 4.13
CA PHE A 230 5.16 2.86 4.75
C PHE A 230 4.42 4.18 5.00
N ALA A 231 5.07 5.33 4.74
CA ALA A 231 4.46 6.65 4.90
C ALA A 231 3.24 6.81 3.98
N PRO A 232 2.16 7.46 4.46
CA PRO A 232 0.95 7.60 3.68
C PRO A 232 1.16 8.50 2.46
N LEU A 233 0.51 8.16 1.35
CA LEU A 233 0.52 8.95 0.11
C LEU A 233 -0.92 9.25 -0.28
N GLY A 234 -1.23 10.52 -0.52
CA GLY A 234 -2.59 10.97 -0.80
C GLY A 234 -2.70 11.87 -2.04
N LEU A 235 -3.75 11.69 -2.83
CA LEU A 235 -4.12 12.57 -3.93
C LEU A 235 -5.47 13.22 -3.66
N ARG A 236 -5.60 14.51 -3.97
CA ARG A 236 -6.86 15.24 -3.87
C ARG A 236 -7.88 14.72 -4.89
N THR A 237 -9.09 14.42 -4.43
CA THR A 237 -10.21 14.06 -5.32
C THR A 237 -10.94 15.31 -5.81
N ALA A 238 -11.66 15.20 -6.92
CA ALA A 238 -12.32 16.32 -7.59
C ALA A 238 -13.42 16.98 -6.73
N ASP A 239 -14.01 16.24 -5.80
CA ASP A 239 -14.99 16.71 -4.81
C ASP A 239 -14.33 17.39 -3.57
N GLY A 240 -13.00 17.50 -3.56
CA GLY A 240 -12.21 18.16 -2.52
C GLY A 240 -11.75 17.23 -1.39
N GLY A 241 -12.17 15.98 -1.36
CA GLY A 241 -11.62 14.94 -0.47
C GLY A 241 -10.24 14.46 -0.90
N ALA A 242 -9.88 13.23 -0.51
CA ALA A 242 -8.66 12.58 -0.93
C ALA A 242 -8.79 11.05 -1.04
N LEU A 243 -8.06 10.46 -1.99
CA LEU A 243 -7.72 9.04 -1.97
C LEU A 243 -6.37 8.91 -1.27
N VAL A 244 -6.29 8.13 -0.20
CA VAL A 244 -5.07 8.00 0.61
C VAL A 244 -4.70 6.53 0.78
N PHE A 245 -3.44 6.22 0.48
CA PHE A 245 -2.82 4.93 0.74
C PHE A 245 -2.06 5.00 2.07
N PHE A 246 -2.25 4.00 2.93
CA PHE A 246 -1.48 3.88 4.18
C PHE A 246 -1.38 2.40 4.57
N ALA A 247 -0.61 2.10 5.61
CA ALA A 247 -0.45 0.73 6.08
C ALA A 247 -0.51 0.62 7.59
N THR A 248 -0.73 -0.61 8.06
CA THR A 248 -0.65 -1.03 9.45
C THR A 248 0.12 -2.33 9.54
N ARG A 249 0.66 -2.61 10.72
CA ARG A 249 1.15 -3.94 11.09
C ARG A 249 0.24 -4.50 12.18
N TYR A 250 0.00 -5.80 12.17
CA TYR A 250 -0.69 -6.41 13.29
C TYR A 250 -0.17 -7.80 13.62
N PHE A 251 -0.31 -8.17 14.88
CA PHE A 251 0.04 -9.49 15.38
C PHE A 251 -1.22 -10.27 15.74
N GLU A 252 -1.30 -11.52 15.30
CA GLU A 252 -2.34 -12.47 15.70
C GLU A 252 -1.67 -13.56 16.55
N ARG A 253 -1.94 -13.59 17.85
CA ARG A 253 -1.45 -14.63 18.75
C ARG A 253 -2.56 -15.61 19.10
N GLN A 254 -2.40 -16.85 18.69
CA GLN A 254 -3.21 -17.98 19.12
C GLN A 254 -2.54 -18.70 20.29
N THR A 255 -3.30 -18.99 21.34
CA THR A 255 -2.87 -19.74 22.52
C THR A 255 -3.78 -20.93 22.75
N GLY A 256 -3.22 -22.12 22.68
CA GLY A 256 -3.91 -23.37 22.95
C GLY A 256 -3.99 -23.71 24.42
N ALA A 257 -5.11 -24.32 24.82
CA ALA A 257 -5.26 -24.98 26.10
C ALA A 257 -4.28 -26.16 26.22
N LYS A 258 -4.15 -26.72 27.44
CA LYS A 258 -3.28 -27.89 27.67
C LYS A 258 -3.60 -29.03 26.70
N GLY A 259 -2.59 -29.45 25.94
CA GLY A 259 -2.72 -30.53 24.94
C GLY A 259 -3.27 -30.10 23.58
N VAL A 260 -3.59 -28.81 23.38
CA VAL A 260 -4.06 -28.26 22.11
C VAL A 260 -2.96 -27.42 21.48
N ARG A 261 -2.58 -27.74 20.24
CA ARG A 261 -1.61 -26.97 19.46
C ARG A 261 -2.33 -26.15 18.38
N PRO A 262 -2.06 -24.83 18.25
CA PRO A 262 -2.51 -24.06 17.11
C PRO A 262 -2.10 -24.72 15.78
N LYS A 263 -3.02 -24.75 14.81
CA LYS A 263 -2.73 -25.27 13.47
C LYS A 263 -1.93 -24.24 12.67
N VAL A 264 -0.94 -24.72 11.90
CA VAL A 264 -0.10 -23.90 11.04
C VAL A 264 -0.16 -24.46 9.62
N SER A 265 -0.51 -23.63 8.64
CA SER A 265 -0.41 -24.00 7.22
C SER A 265 1.06 -24.11 6.79
N GLU A 266 1.32 -24.79 5.68
CA GLU A 266 2.68 -24.92 5.14
C GLU A 266 3.30 -23.56 4.83
N ASP A 267 2.51 -22.65 4.24
CA ASP A 267 2.99 -21.30 3.90
C ASP A 267 3.42 -20.49 5.14
N VAL A 268 2.64 -20.56 6.23
CA VAL A 268 3.00 -19.88 7.48
C VAL A 268 4.20 -20.57 8.13
N ARG A 269 4.28 -21.90 8.05
CA ARG A 269 5.40 -22.68 8.58
C ARG A 269 6.72 -22.33 7.87
N ALA A 270 6.69 -22.06 6.57
CA ALA A 270 7.84 -21.64 5.79
C ALA A 270 8.40 -20.27 6.24
N LEU A 271 7.57 -19.43 6.85
CA LEU A 271 7.95 -18.12 7.42
C LEU A 271 8.17 -18.17 8.94
N MET A 272 8.04 -19.35 9.56
CA MET A 272 8.00 -19.50 11.00
C MET A 272 9.40 -19.71 11.59
N THR A 273 9.60 -19.14 12.78
CA THR A 273 10.70 -19.50 13.68
C THR A 273 10.16 -20.20 14.94
N GLY A 274 10.97 -21.06 15.55
CA GLY A 274 10.57 -21.82 16.75
C GLY A 274 9.61 -22.98 16.46
N GLU A 275 9.22 -23.71 17.51
CA GLU A 275 8.24 -24.79 17.45
C GLU A 275 6.92 -24.34 18.11
N VAL A 276 5.78 -24.65 17.49
CA VAL A 276 4.48 -24.43 18.12
C VAL A 276 4.24 -25.48 19.20
N THR A 277 4.44 -25.10 20.47
CA THR A 277 4.12 -25.97 21.61
C THR A 277 2.70 -25.71 22.08
N ASN A 278 2.35 -24.46 22.35
CA ASN A 278 0.99 -24.03 22.68
C ASN A 278 0.65 -22.65 22.11
N THR A 279 1.62 -21.91 21.57
CA THR A 279 1.40 -20.57 21.04
C THR A 279 1.91 -20.43 19.60
N LEU A 280 1.17 -19.67 18.82
CA LEU A 280 1.52 -19.25 17.48
C LEU A 280 1.25 -17.75 17.37
N THR A 281 2.27 -16.95 17.13
CA THR A 281 2.15 -15.53 16.82
C THR A 281 2.47 -15.31 15.36
N LYS A 282 1.51 -14.79 14.58
CA LYS A 282 1.73 -14.35 13.20
C LYS A 282 1.94 -12.85 13.17
N GLU A 283 2.89 -12.40 12.37
CA GLU A 283 3.07 -10.99 12.01
C GLU A 283 2.42 -10.75 10.64
N TRP A 284 1.65 -9.68 10.55
CA TRP A 284 0.94 -9.29 9.34
C TRP A 284 1.30 -7.86 8.97
N VAL A 285 1.46 -7.64 7.67
CA VAL A 285 1.40 -6.31 7.07
C VAL A 285 0.07 -6.18 6.36
N SER A 286 -0.55 -5.01 6.50
CA SER A 286 -1.82 -4.67 5.88
C SER A 286 -1.70 -3.31 5.22
N SER A 287 -1.84 -3.24 3.90
CA SER A 287 -1.99 -2.03 3.09
C SER A 287 -3.48 -1.67 2.96
N GLN A 288 -3.81 -0.38 3.05
CA GLN A 288 -5.16 0.16 2.93
C GLN A 288 -5.17 1.25 1.88
N VAL A 289 -6.31 1.38 1.18
CA VAL A 289 -6.68 2.60 0.45
C VAL A 289 -8.01 3.12 1.00
N VAL A 290 -8.08 4.41 1.25
CA VAL A 290 -9.26 5.07 1.79
C VAL A 290 -9.68 6.29 0.99
N LEU A 291 -10.98 6.56 0.98
CA LEU A 291 -11.54 7.86 0.63
C LEU A 291 -11.74 8.65 1.93
N VAL A 292 -11.06 9.80 2.03
CA VAL A 292 -11.15 10.72 3.15
C VAL A 292 -11.91 11.96 2.69
N PRO A 293 -13.10 12.23 3.24
CA PRO A 293 -13.86 13.42 2.85
C PRO A 293 -13.21 14.70 3.38
N ARG A 294 -13.70 15.85 2.89
CA ARG A 294 -13.36 17.16 3.43
C ARG A 294 -13.70 17.24 4.93
N ALA A 295 -12.95 18.03 5.69
CA ALA A 295 -13.19 18.21 7.12
C ALA A 295 -14.60 18.76 7.43
N ASP A 296 -15.16 19.55 6.51
CA ASP A 296 -16.48 20.19 6.59
C ASP A 296 -17.55 19.43 5.78
N ALA A 297 -17.31 18.17 5.41
CA ALA A 297 -18.34 17.34 4.79
C ALA A 297 -19.49 17.03 5.76
N ASP A 298 -20.72 16.96 5.25
CA ASP A 298 -21.91 16.64 6.06
C ASP A 298 -21.78 15.28 6.76
N THR A 299 -21.06 14.35 6.14
CA THR A 299 -20.72 13.02 6.69
C THR A 299 -19.20 12.84 6.63
N PRO A 300 -18.45 13.24 7.67
CA PRO A 300 -16.99 13.21 7.66
C PRO A 300 -16.45 11.80 8.02
N THR A 301 -16.98 10.77 7.37
CA THR A 301 -16.54 9.38 7.60
C THR A 301 -15.55 8.92 6.54
N VAL A 302 -14.47 8.29 6.98
CA VAL A 302 -13.45 7.67 6.14
C VAL A 302 -13.96 6.32 5.62
N GLU A 303 -14.00 6.15 4.30
CA GLU A 303 -14.35 4.89 3.67
C GLU A 303 -13.09 4.08 3.37
N VAL A 304 -13.03 2.82 3.80
CA VAL A 304 -11.94 1.89 3.44
C VAL A 304 -12.33 1.16 2.14
N ALA A 305 -11.88 1.73 1.02
CA ALA A 305 -12.21 1.25 -0.33
C ALA A 305 -11.51 -0.07 -0.68
N GLY A 306 -10.35 -0.35 -0.08
CA GLY A 306 -9.63 -1.59 -0.35
C GLY A 306 -8.58 -1.92 0.71
N ARG A 307 -8.26 -3.21 0.84
CA ARG A 307 -7.23 -3.72 1.76
C ARG A 307 -6.48 -4.89 1.15
N LEU A 308 -5.15 -4.82 1.13
CA LEU A 308 -4.25 -5.91 0.77
C LEU A 308 -3.45 -6.30 2.02
N GLN A 309 -3.38 -7.59 2.35
CA GLN A 309 -2.64 -8.04 3.55
C GLN A 309 -1.91 -9.35 3.30
N GLY A 310 -0.85 -9.58 4.07
CA GLY A 310 -0.08 -10.83 4.04
C GLY A 310 0.61 -11.12 5.36
N VAL A 311 0.79 -12.41 5.64
CA VAL A 311 1.65 -12.86 6.74
C VAL A 311 3.10 -12.64 6.32
N THR A 312 3.85 -11.87 7.11
CA THR A 312 5.27 -11.57 6.83
C THR A 312 6.22 -12.36 7.72
N GLY A 313 5.70 -12.96 8.80
CA GLY A 313 6.46 -13.81 9.70
C GLY A 313 5.58 -14.58 10.65
N ALA A 314 6.14 -15.62 11.27
CA ALA A 314 5.48 -16.31 12.38
C ALA A 314 6.47 -16.80 13.43
N LYS A 315 5.99 -16.98 14.65
CA LYS A 315 6.76 -17.55 15.76
C LYS A 315 5.93 -18.55 16.54
N GLY A 316 6.47 -19.76 16.69
CA GLY A 316 5.97 -20.75 17.63
C GLY A 316 6.69 -20.66 18.97
N SER A 317 5.94 -20.86 20.06
CA SER A 317 6.49 -21.14 21.39
C SER A 317 5.59 -22.03 22.22
#